data_AF-T0FAX5-F1
#
_entry.id   AF-T0FAX5-F1
#
_cell.length_a   1.000
_cell.length_b   1.000
_cell.length_c   1.000
_cell.angle_alpha   90.00
_cell.angle_beta   90.00
_cell.angle_gamma   90.00
#
_symmetry.space_group_name_H-M   'P 1'
#
loop_
_entity.id
_entity.type
_entity.pdbx_description
1 polymer ?
#
loop_
_entity_poly.entity_id
_entity_poly.type
_entity_poly.pdbx_seq_one_letter_code
_entity_poly.pdbx_strand_id
1 'polypeptide(L)'
;MSYMPDNNAEYGYYIPSYFHMRINSLAMLSEILEPLQNCKTPHNDEKVLFHEYIHFLQDIGSTIGLINLSNTINIIKGIAETILSSESAVEIPIDLNSLINYKINNSLFEIYIGDVLEIDDMEKLTIREIQIEKTSHIFKGKKYEEFGVIIILDLKFQQMKGVRYKFGSKAIMESISAILQQKIYGDFDFSTFPYNACLRVAQYIIPGFAKKEILLQLAEISLLSYNPGRFFYDSLMEMKKLNYDPKDLISFREWLLNFVKVHDPFENVYLNIRSLFSREVERAKGEINDLLPGGELGNSARWINGKIDALKAKLFSGWTYNAYFTQDPEVGRLEFLNTLTEIGTPLVMNFANIGELVKGQREDEELTKAAIYFPIIDQFYRLFTNNDRSCLQYEFCCELIKDKLVNYKVNENCKSSPWQKILEEEKCPFAILWITWGFSKLQIK
;
A
#
# COMPACT_ATOMS: atom_id res chain seq x y z
N MET A 1 0.84 11.99 -2.76
CA MET A 1 1.55 10.95 -3.52
C MET A 1 0.61 9.75 -3.56
N SER A 2 -0.49 9.90 -4.31
CA SER A 2 -1.44 8.81 -4.51
C SER A 2 -0.78 7.81 -5.47
N TYR A 3 -0.64 6.56 -5.02
CA TYR A 3 -0.39 5.42 -5.89
C TYR A 3 -1.32 5.54 -7.12
N MET A 4 -0.76 5.83 -8.29
CA MET A 4 -1.45 5.54 -9.55
C MET A 4 -1.05 4.12 -9.96
N PRO A 5 -2.01 3.29 -10.40
CA PRO A 5 -1.77 1.88 -10.58
C PRO A 5 -0.98 1.60 -11.88
N ASP A 6 -0.09 0.59 -11.81
CA ASP A 6 0.74 0.00 -12.88
C ASP A 6 -0.10 -0.82 -13.87
N ASN A 7 0.41 -1.47 -14.92
CA ASN A 7 -0.40 -2.22 -15.91
C ASN A 7 -1.30 -3.33 -15.34
N ASN A 8 -1.06 -3.79 -14.10
CA ASN A 8 -2.08 -4.56 -13.38
C ASN A 8 -3.40 -3.79 -13.29
N ALA A 9 -3.39 -2.46 -13.28
CA ALA A 9 -4.54 -1.56 -13.42
C ALA A 9 -5.47 -1.90 -14.57
N GLU A 10 -5.02 -2.63 -15.59
CA GLU A 10 -5.90 -3.16 -16.63
C GLU A 10 -6.82 -4.25 -16.08
N TYR A 11 -6.32 -5.09 -15.16
CA TYR A 11 -7.04 -6.21 -14.53
C TYR A 11 -7.52 -5.91 -13.10
N GLY A 12 -6.87 -5.02 -12.35
CA GLY A 12 -7.16 -4.66 -10.97
C GLY A 12 -6.05 -3.83 -10.31
N TYR A 13 -6.35 -3.16 -9.21
CA TYR A 13 -5.35 -2.41 -8.45
C TYR A 13 -5.77 -2.20 -7.01
N TYR A 14 -4.79 -2.05 -6.13
CA TYR A 14 -4.96 -1.57 -4.76
C TYR A 14 -4.45 -0.13 -4.63
N ILE A 15 -5.18 0.71 -3.88
CA ILE A 15 -4.76 2.07 -3.51
C ILE A 15 -4.32 2.07 -2.03
N PRO A 16 -3.01 2.06 -1.76
CA PRO A 16 -2.43 2.20 -0.43
C PRO A 16 -2.95 3.40 0.36
N SER A 17 -3.02 3.25 1.67
CA SER A 17 -3.49 4.24 2.66
C SER A 17 -4.97 4.63 2.58
N TYR A 18 -5.65 4.32 1.47
CA TYR A 18 -7.08 4.55 1.27
C TYR A 18 -7.90 3.25 1.27
N PHE A 19 -7.24 2.10 1.48
CA PHE A 19 -7.87 0.78 1.64
C PHE A 19 -8.98 0.52 0.62
N HIS A 20 -8.66 0.79 -0.64
CA HIS A 20 -9.54 0.62 -1.77
C HIS A 20 -8.88 -0.31 -2.76
N MET A 21 -9.56 -1.41 -3.09
CA MET A 21 -9.14 -2.35 -4.11
C MET A 21 -10.14 -2.33 -5.25
N ARG A 22 -9.64 -2.49 -6.47
CA ARG A 22 -10.47 -2.69 -7.66
C ARG A 22 -10.04 -3.96 -8.37
N ILE A 23 -11.02 -4.72 -8.84
CA ILE A 23 -10.84 -5.80 -9.81
C ILE A 23 -11.63 -5.38 -11.06
N ASN A 24 -10.97 -5.25 -12.20
CA ASN A 24 -11.58 -4.83 -13.45
C ASN A 24 -12.31 -5.98 -14.16
N SER A 25 -13.12 -6.69 -13.40
CA SER A 25 -14.08 -7.68 -13.88
C SER A 25 -15.48 -7.18 -13.56
N LEU A 26 -16.49 -7.71 -14.25
CA LEU A 26 -17.89 -7.50 -13.85
C LEU A 26 -18.28 -8.36 -12.65
N ALA A 27 -17.49 -9.38 -12.33
CA ALA A 27 -17.74 -10.30 -11.23
C ALA A 27 -17.77 -9.56 -9.87
N MET A 28 -18.69 -9.98 -9.01
CA MET A 28 -18.70 -9.57 -7.60
C MET A 28 -17.63 -10.31 -6.81
N LEU A 29 -17.18 -9.78 -5.67
CA LEU A 29 -16.17 -10.43 -4.83
C LEU A 29 -16.64 -11.82 -4.37
N SER A 30 -17.91 -11.94 -4.00
CA SER A 30 -18.57 -13.20 -3.64
C SER A 30 -18.47 -14.25 -4.76
N GLU A 31 -18.62 -13.85 -6.02
CA GLU A 31 -18.49 -14.72 -7.19
C GLU A 31 -17.02 -15.11 -7.44
N ILE A 32 -16.07 -14.19 -7.24
CA ILE A 32 -14.63 -14.47 -7.35
C ILE A 32 -14.17 -15.47 -6.28
N LEU A 33 -14.77 -15.43 -5.09
CA LEU A 33 -14.43 -16.31 -3.97
C LEU A 33 -15.14 -17.69 -4.04
N GLU A 34 -16.21 -17.83 -4.81
CA GLU A 34 -16.98 -19.08 -4.91
C GLU A 34 -16.11 -20.28 -5.38
N PRO A 35 -15.23 -20.15 -6.38
CA PRO A 35 -14.30 -21.22 -6.77
C PRO A 35 -13.31 -21.58 -5.66
N LEU A 36 -12.79 -20.57 -4.96
CA LEU A 36 -11.83 -20.75 -3.87
C LEU A 36 -12.46 -21.53 -2.71
N GLN A 37 -13.71 -21.20 -2.35
CA GLN A 37 -14.47 -21.86 -1.28
C GLN A 37 -14.87 -23.31 -1.62
N ASN A 38 -15.07 -23.59 -2.91
CA ASN A 38 -15.49 -24.91 -3.39
C ASN A 38 -14.35 -25.76 -3.95
N CYS A 39 -13.09 -25.37 -3.72
CA CYS A 39 -11.89 -26.05 -4.22
C CYS A 39 -11.93 -26.31 -5.75
N LYS A 40 -12.50 -25.37 -6.52
CA LYS A 40 -12.55 -25.43 -7.99
C LYS A 40 -11.28 -24.84 -8.59
N THR A 41 -11.09 -25.06 -9.89
CA THR A 41 -10.02 -24.43 -10.68
C THR A 41 -10.07 -22.90 -10.53
N PRO A 42 -8.94 -22.22 -10.24
CA PRO A 42 -8.92 -20.79 -10.02
C PRO A 42 -9.22 -20.01 -11.31
N HIS A 43 -10.10 -19.00 -11.21
CA HIS A 43 -10.35 -18.03 -12.27
C HIS A 43 -9.26 -16.95 -12.31
N ASN A 44 -9.08 -16.23 -13.42
CA ASN A 44 -8.09 -15.15 -13.49
C ASN A 44 -8.37 -14.05 -12.46
N ASP A 45 -9.64 -13.73 -12.21
CA ASP A 45 -10.03 -12.73 -11.21
C ASP A 45 -9.59 -13.12 -9.78
N GLU A 46 -9.54 -14.42 -9.45
CA GLU A 46 -9.02 -14.90 -8.16
C GLU A 46 -7.51 -14.60 -8.03
N LYS A 47 -6.77 -14.75 -9.13
CA LYS A 47 -5.32 -14.49 -9.17
C LYS A 47 -5.03 -13.00 -9.02
N VAL A 48 -5.81 -12.15 -9.69
CA VAL A 48 -5.73 -10.69 -9.56
C VAL A 48 -6.10 -10.27 -8.14
N LEU A 49 -7.20 -10.79 -7.60
CA LEU A 49 -7.60 -10.56 -6.22
C LEU A 49 -6.50 -10.95 -5.23
N PHE A 50 -5.88 -12.12 -5.41
CA PHE A 50 -4.76 -12.55 -4.59
C PHE A 50 -3.60 -11.56 -4.65
N HIS A 51 -3.20 -11.13 -5.86
CA HIS A 51 -2.11 -10.17 -6.05
C HIS A 51 -2.37 -8.85 -5.31
N GLU A 52 -3.53 -8.25 -5.54
CA GLU A 52 -3.91 -6.99 -4.89
C GLU A 52 -4.13 -7.15 -3.38
N TYR A 53 -4.56 -8.33 -2.93
CA TYR A 53 -4.67 -8.63 -1.52
C TYR A 53 -3.31 -8.71 -0.83
N ILE A 54 -2.28 -9.24 -1.49
CA ILE A 54 -0.91 -9.17 -0.98
C ILE A 54 -0.46 -7.71 -0.83
N HIS A 55 -0.78 -6.82 -1.77
CA HIS A 55 -0.48 -5.40 -1.61
C HIS A 55 -1.21 -4.76 -0.43
N PHE A 56 -2.47 -5.12 -0.21
CA PHE A 56 -3.20 -4.70 0.99
C PHE A 56 -2.49 -5.15 2.28
N LEU A 57 -2.12 -6.44 2.39
CA LEU A 57 -1.41 -6.96 3.55
C LEU A 57 -0.04 -6.29 3.74
N GLN A 58 0.67 -5.99 2.65
CA GLN A 58 1.93 -5.24 2.69
C GLN A 58 1.72 -3.80 3.20
N ASP A 59 0.62 -3.13 2.83
CA ASP A 59 0.34 -1.75 3.25
C ASP A 59 0.04 -1.65 4.76
N ILE A 60 -0.80 -2.55 5.29
CA ILE A 60 -1.13 -2.57 6.73
C ILE A 60 -0.15 -3.35 7.60
N GLY A 61 0.73 -4.14 6.99
CA GLY A 61 1.62 -5.09 7.67
C GLY A 61 3.11 -4.80 7.54
N SER A 62 3.49 -3.65 6.96
CA SER A 62 4.89 -3.26 6.80
C SER A 62 5.19 -1.87 7.36
N THR A 63 6.45 -1.64 7.74
CA THR A 63 6.90 -0.31 8.18
C THR A 63 6.72 0.71 7.07
N ILE A 64 7.09 0.38 5.82
CA ILE A 64 6.95 1.31 4.69
C ILE A 64 5.48 1.66 4.38
N GLY A 65 4.57 0.70 4.49
CA GLY A 65 3.13 0.94 4.34
C GLY A 65 2.57 1.84 5.44
N LEU A 66 2.91 1.57 6.70
CA LEU A 66 2.45 2.35 7.85
C LEU A 66 2.99 3.79 7.87
N ILE A 67 4.23 4.02 7.45
CA ILE A 67 4.75 5.39 7.29
C ILE A 67 4.11 6.08 6.09
N ASN A 68 3.78 5.36 5.01
CA ASN A 68 3.07 5.92 3.86
C ASN A 68 1.66 6.37 4.26
N LEU A 69 0.95 5.55 5.05
CA LEU A 69 -0.32 5.91 5.67
C LEU A 69 -0.21 7.17 6.52
N SER A 70 0.76 7.19 7.44
CA SER A 70 1.01 8.36 8.30
C SER A 70 1.32 9.62 7.48
N ASN A 71 2.12 9.50 6.42
CA ASN A 71 2.45 10.60 5.52
C ASN A 71 1.22 11.10 4.74
N THR A 72 0.39 10.17 4.24
CA THR A 72 -0.86 10.48 3.54
C THR A 72 -1.82 11.25 4.45
N ILE A 73 -2.00 10.80 5.69
CA ILE A 73 -2.83 11.50 6.68
C ILE A 73 -2.27 12.89 6.98
N ASN A 74 -0.96 13.02 7.15
CA ASN A 74 -0.32 14.33 7.38
C ASN A 74 -0.51 15.30 6.21
N ILE A 75 -0.51 14.81 4.97
CA ILE A 75 -0.84 15.64 3.80
C ILE A 75 -2.30 16.10 3.86
N ILE A 76 -3.24 15.21 4.19
CA ILE A 76 -4.66 15.56 4.32
C ILE A 76 -4.87 16.60 5.43
N LYS A 77 -4.23 16.42 6.59
CA LYS A 77 -4.25 17.41 7.69
C LYS A 77 -3.70 18.75 7.23
N GLY A 78 -2.57 18.78 6.52
CA GLY A 78 -2.00 20.02 5.97
C GLY A 78 -2.89 20.72 4.94
N ILE A 79 -3.57 19.96 4.08
CA ILE A 79 -4.61 20.48 3.18
C ILE A 79 -5.74 21.13 4.00
N ALA A 80 -6.24 20.43 5.02
CA ALA A 80 -7.31 20.93 5.88
C ALA A 80 -6.92 22.22 6.61
N GLU A 81 -5.71 22.29 7.16
CA GLU A 81 -5.19 23.49 7.82
C GLU A 81 -5.07 24.68 6.85
N THR A 82 -4.62 24.43 5.62
CA THR A 82 -4.53 25.46 4.56
C THR A 82 -5.91 26.00 4.20
N ILE A 83 -6.91 25.12 4.08
CA ILE A 83 -8.30 25.50 3.80
C ILE A 83 -8.87 26.33 4.96
N LEU A 84 -8.72 25.85 6.20
CA LEU A 84 -9.31 26.49 7.38
C LEU A 84 -8.67 27.85 7.72
N SER A 85 -7.44 28.08 7.26
CA SER A 85 -6.74 29.37 7.41
C SER A 85 -7.03 30.37 6.30
N SER A 86 -7.63 29.93 5.18
CA SER A 86 -8.02 30.82 4.10
C SER A 86 -9.31 31.60 4.40
N GLU A 87 -9.46 32.79 3.82
CA GLU A 87 -10.77 33.47 3.77
C GLU A 87 -11.78 32.55 3.09
N SER A 88 -13.08 32.68 3.38
CA SER A 88 -14.14 31.66 3.16
C SER A 88 -14.27 31.03 1.76
N ALA A 89 -13.50 31.45 0.76
CA ALA A 89 -13.36 30.81 -0.53
C ALA A 89 -11.92 30.31 -0.81
N VAL A 90 -11.79 29.03 -1.17
CA VAL A 90 -10.51 28.38 -1.54
C VAL A 90 -10.41 28.21 -3.05
N GLU A 91 -9.23 28.51 -3.59
CA GLU A 91 -8.84 28.15 -4.94
C GLU A 91 -8.26 26.74 -4.94
N ILE A 92 -8.75 25.90 -5.85
CA ILE A 92 -8.24 24.54 -6.08
C ILE A 92 -7.68 24.42 -7.49
N PRO A 93 -6.59 23.66 -7.72
CA PRO A 93 -5.91 22.80 -6.75
C PRO A 93 -4.98 23.55 -5.78
N ILE A 94 -4.81 22.99 -4.58
CA ILE A 94 -3.89 23.47 -3.55
C ILE A 94 -2.46 23.06 -3.92
N ASP A 95 -1.53 24.02 -3.89
CA ASP A 95 -0.12 23.73 -4.08
C ASP A 95 0.47 23.01 -2.86
N LEU A 96 0.66 21.70 -2.96
CA LEU A 96 1.23 20.89 -1.88
C LEU A 96 2.64 21.34 -1.45
N ASN A 97 3.38 22.01 -2.33
CA ASN A 97 4.71 22.54 -2.00
C ASN A 97 4.69 23.64 -0.95
N SER A 98 3.52 24.25 -0.71
CA SER A 98 3.29 25.23 0.35
C SER A 98 3.11 24.58 1.73
N LEU A 99 2.79 23.29 1.79
CA LEU A 99 2.57 22.57 3.04
C LEU A 99 3.88 22.35 3.80
N ILE A 100 3.82 22.50 5.12
CA ILE A 100 4.97 22.33 6.00
C ILE A 100 5.53 20.91 5.84
N ASN A 101 6.86 20.81 5.67
CA ASN A 101 7.62 19.56 5.50
C ASN A 101 7.28 18.70 4.28
N TYR A 102 6.30 19.08 3.45
CA TYR A 102 5.88 18.28 2.30
C TYR A 102 7.04 17.98 1.34
N LYS A 103 7.83 19.00 0.96
CA LYS A 103 8.97 18.83 0.06
C LYS A 103 10.00 17.82 0.55
N ILE A 104 10.30 17.86 1.85
CA ILE A 104 11.27 16.96 2.47
C ILE A 104 10.70 15.54 2.49
N ASN A 105 9.47 15.37 2.97
CA ASN A 105 8.82 14.06 2.99
C ASN A 105 8.69 13.48 1.58
N ASN A 106 8.22 14.25 0.60
CA ASN A 106 8.09 13.80 -0.78
C ASN A 106 9.44 13.34 -1.34
N SER A 107 10.51 14.11 -1.11
CA SER A 107 11.84 13.72 -1.56
C SER A 107 12.37 12.45 -0.89
N LEU A 108 12.07 12.23 0.39
CA LEU A 108 12.40 10.98 1.09
C LEU A 108 11.59 9.80 0.54
N PHE A 109 10.28 9.97 0.33
CA PHE A 109 9.43 8.92 -0.23
C PHE A 109 9.79 8.57 -1.68
N GLU A 110 10.26 9.51 -2.49
CA GLU A 110 10.84 9.21 -3.82
C GLU A 110 12.04 8.25 -3.74
N ILE A 111 12.81 8.29 -2.65
CA ILE A 111 13.92 7.36 -2.41
C ILE A 111 13.38 6.01 -1.93
N TYR A 112 12.43 6.02 -0.99
CA TYR A 112 11.91 4.82 -0.36
C TYR A 112 11.06 3.97 -1.28
N ILE A 113 10.22 4.60 -2.11
CA ILE A 113 9.32 3.93 -3.05
C ILE A 113 10.09 3.43 -4.28
N GLY A 114 10.98 4.27 -4.81
CA GLY A 114 11.69 4.01 -6.06
C GLY A 114 10.88 4.41 -7.30
N ASP A 115 11.40 4.05 -8.47
CA ASP A 115 10.83 4.42 -9.76
C ASP A 115 9.81 3.37 -10.25
N VAL A 116 8.95 3.81 -11.18
CA VAL A 116 8.09 2.95 -11.98
C VAL A 116 8.77 2.69 -13.32
N LEU A 117 8.98 1.43 -13.64
CA LEU A 117 9.48 1.01 -14.94
C LEU A 117 8.89 -0.36 -15.23
N GLU A 118 8.26 -0.49 -16.39
CA GLU A 118 7.69 -1.74 -16.84
C GLU A 118 8.32 -2.16 -18.16
N ILE A 119 8.78 -3.41 -18.20
CA ILE A 119 9.40 -3.99 -19.39
C ILE A 119 8.97 -5.46 -19.47
N ASP A 120 8.21 -5.76 -20.51
CA ASP A 120 7.85 -7.13 -20.86
C ASP A 120 9.08 -7.86 -21.39
N ASP A 121 9.36 -9.07 -20.87
CA ASP A 121 10.46 -9.97 -21.23
C ASP A 121 11.85 -9.67 -20.61
N MET A 122 12.37 -10.71 -19.95
CA MET A 122 13.67 -10.73 -19.30
C MET A 122 14.87 -10.49 -20.21
N GLU A 123 14.83 -10.99 -21.45
CA GLU A 123 16.00 -10.88 -22.32
C GLU A 123 16.29 -9.45 -22.74
N LYS A 124 15.29 -8.57 -22.61
CA LYS A 124 15.32 -7.18 -23.03
C LYS A 124 16.02 -6.25 -22.03
N LEU A 125 16.41 -6.73 -20.84
CA LEU A 125 17.04 -5.91 -19.80
C LEU A 125 18.24 -6.61 -19.16
N THR A 126 19.32 -5.86 -18.94
CA THR A 126 20.49 -6.28 -18.14
C THR A 126 20.89 -5.20 -17.14
N ILE A 127 21.26 -5.61 -15.92
CA ILE A 127 21.87 -4.70 -14.95
C ILE A 127 23.34 -4.53 -15.31
N ARG A 128 23.75 -3.29 -15.58
CA ARG A 128 25.13 -2.92 -15.86
C ARG A 128 25.92 -2.64 -14.58
N GLU A 129 25.31 -1.89 -13.67
CA GLU A 129 25.89 -1.54 -12.38
C GLU A 129 24.79 -1.17 -11.38
N ILE A 130 25.15 -1.21 -10.10
CA ILE A 130 24.32 -0.70 -9.00
C ILE A 130 25.15 0.34 -8.26
N GLN A 131 24.58 1.52 -8.08
CA GLN A 131 25.19 2.67 -7.43
C GLN A 131 24.39 3.05 -6.19
N ILE A 132 25.09 3.62 -5.20
CA ILE A 132 24.46 4.20 -4.01
C ILE A 132 24.54 5.71 -4.13
N GLU A 133 23.39 6.36 -4.16
CA GLU A 133 23.30 7.81 -4.25
C GLU A 133 22.85 8.42 -2.94
N LYS A 134 23.54 9.50 -2.57
CA LYS A 134 23.32 10.20 -1.31
C LYS A 134 22.52 11.47 -1.57
N THR A 135 21.39 11.59 -0.90
CA THR A 135 20.57 12.81 -0.87
C THR A 135 20.73 13.48 0.49
N SER A 136 20.92 14.80 0.52
CA SER A 136 21.05 15.57 1.75
C SER A 136 19.86 16.51 1.91
N HIS A 137 19.25 16.50 3.09
CA HIS A 137 18.14 17.35 3.47
C HIS A 137 18.52 18.21 4.68
N ILE A 138 17.90 19.37 4.81
CA ILE A 138 17.97 20.18 6.02
C ILE A 138 16.58 20.17 6.64
N PHE A 139 16.46 19.62 7.84
CA PHE A 139 15.21 19.60 8.59
C PHE A 139 15.44 20.18 9.98
N LYS A 140 14.67 21.22 10.33
CA LYS A 140 14.81 21.96 11.61
C LYS A 140 16.27 22.34 11.93
N GLY A 141 17.02 22.79 10.93
CA GLY A 141 18.43 23.20 11.07
C GLY A 141 19.44 22.06 11.21
N LYS A 142 19.01 20.79 11.19
CA LYS A 142 19.88 19.62 11.18
C LYS A 142 19.99 19.04 9.78
N LYS A 143 21.20 18.63 9.39
CA LYS A 143 21.45 17.93 8.14
C LYS A 143 21.09 16.45 8.32
N TYR A 144 20.26 15.94 7.42
CA TYR A 144 19.90 14.53 7.31
C TYR A 144 20.39 14.01 5.96
N GLU A 145 20.89 12.79 5.96
CA GLU A 145 21.42 12.16 4.76
C GLU A 145 20.68 10.84 4.56
N GLU A 146 20.19 10.63 3.35
CA GLU A 146 19.47 9.42 2.96
C GLU A 146 20.12 8.82 1.71
N PHE A 147 20.05 7.50 1.56
CA PHE A 147 20.76 6.79 0.51
C PHE A 147 19.83 5.95 -0.36
N GLY A 148 19.73 6.29 -1.65
CA GLY A 148 19.00 5.51 -2.64
C GLY A 148 19.87 4.46 -3.32
N VAL A 149 19.25 3.36 -3.74
CA VAL A 149 19.88 2.33 -4.59
C VAL A 149 19.49 2.59 -6.03
N ILE A 150 20.47 2.94 -6.87
CA ILE A 150 20.26 3.20 -8.29
C ILE A 150 20.77 2.03 -9.10
N ILE A 151 19.89 1.39 -9.86
CA ILE A 151 20.23 0.36 -10.83
C ILE A 151 20.43 1.04 -12.18
N ILE A 152 21.57 0.78 -12.81
CA ILE A 152 21.85 1.22 -14.17
C ILE A 152 21.57 0.06 -15.12
N LEU A 153 20.63 0.29 -16.03
CA LEU A 153 20.03 -0.70 -16.91
C LEU A 153 20.45 -0.46 -18.36
N ASP A 154 20.72 -1.55 -19.06
CA ASP A 154 20.79 -1.55 -20.53
C ASP A 154 19.52 -2.22 -21.08
N LEU A 155 18.75 -1.46 -21.86
CA LEU A 155 17.49 -1.87 -22.49
C LEU A 155 17.77 -2.30 -23.93
N LYS A 156 17.83 -3.61 -24.17
CA LYS A 156 18.26 -4.16 -25.47
C LYS A 156 17.29 -3.84 -26.60
N PHE A 157 15.99 -3.82 -26.31
CA PHE A 157 14.94 -3.60 -27.31
C PHE A 157 14.89 -2.17 -27.86
N GLN A 158 15.25 -1.18 -27.04
CA GLN A 158 15.34 0.22 -27.43
C GLN A 158 16.76 0.66 -27.80
N GLN A 159 17.74 -0.25 -27.71
CA GLN A 159 19.17 0.07 -27.80
C GLN A 159 19.60 1.19 -26.84
N MET A 160 18.86 1.39 -25.76
CA MET A 160 19.13 2.40 -24.74
C MET A 160 20.07 1.81 -23.70
N LYS A 161 21.16 2.52 -23.41
CA LYS A 161 22.14 2.12 -22.40
C LYS A 161 22.18 3.13 -21.28
N GLY A 162 22.44 2.66 -20.06
CA GLY A 162 22.58 3.53 -18.90
C GLY A 162 21.26 4.14 -18.40
N VAL A 163 20.13 3.47 -18.62
CA VAL A 163 18.85 3.89 -18.05
C VAL A 163 18.93 3.76 -16.54
N ARG A 164 18.60 4.84 -15.82
CA ARG A 164 18.67 4.90 -14.37
C ARG A 164 17.33 4.49 -13.79
N TYR A 165 17.36 3.61 -12.80
CA TYR A 165 16.17 3.12 -12.10
C TYR A 165 16.42 3.12 -10.58
N LYS A 166 15.64 3.89 -9.82
CA LYS A 166 15.65 3.85 -8.36
C LYS A 166 14.95 2.59 -7.86
N PHE A 167 15.70 1.69 -7.23
CA PHE A 167 15.17 0.49 -6.61
C PHE A 167 14.69 0.78 -5.18
N GLY A 168 13.41 0.53 -4.93
CA GLY A 168 12.75 0.83 -3.66
C GLY A 168 11.62 -0.15 -3.34
N SER A 169 10.75 0.24 -2.42
CA SER A 169 9.69 -0.62 -1.90
C SER A 169 8.72 -1.08 -2.98
N LYS A 170 8.46 -0.29 -4.02
CA LYS A 170 7.55 -0.66 -5.10
C LYS A 170 8.01 -1.93 -5.81
N ALA A 171 9.26 -1.95 -6.30
CA ALA A 171 9.86 -3.14 -6.91
C ALA A 171 9.86 -4.36 -5.99
N ILE A 172 10.08 -4.14 -4.69
CA ILE A 172 10.11 -5.19 -3.67
C ILE A 172 8.70 -5.78 -3.45
N MET A 173 7.69 -4.92 -3.29
CA MET A 173 6.29 -5.30 -3.12
C MET A 173 5.78 -6.11 -4.32
N GLU A 174 6.01 -5.61 -5.53
CA GLU A 174 5.69 -6.30 -6.79
C GLU A 174 6.39 -7.65 -6.90
N SER A 175 7.68 -7.71 -6.54
CA SER A 175 8.43 -8.98 -6.57
C SER A 175 7.85 -10.01 -5.59
N ILE A 176 7.43 -9.59 -4.39
CA ILE A 176 6.79 -10.48 -3.41
C ILE A 176 5.47 -11.00 -3.98
N SER A 177 4.57 -10.12 -4.42
CA SER A 177 3.25 -10.48 -4.95
C SER A 177 3.37 -11.46 -6.13
N ALA A 178 4.29 -11.18 -7.06
CA ALA A 178 4.56 -12.01 -8.22
C ALA A 178 5.13 -13.40 -7.86
N ILE A 179 6.09 -13.47 -6.93
CA ILE A 179 6.64 -14.76 -6.48
C ILE A 179 5.54 -15.63 -5.85
N LEU A 180 4.71 -15.04 -4.99
CA LEU A 180 3.62 -15.74 -4.32
C LEU A 180 2.56 -16.21 -5.31
N GLN A 181 2.13 -15.34 -6.22
CA GLN A 181 1.15 -15.67 -7.25
C GLN A 181 1.65 -16.80 -8.16
N GLN A 182 2.93 -16.75 -8.57
CA GLN A 182 3.54 -17.83 -9.35
C GLN A 182 3.59 -19.15 -8.57
N LYS A 183 3.89 -19.11 -7.26
CA LYS A 183 3.93 -20.32 -6.42
C LYS A 183 2.56 -20.98 -6.26
N ILE A 184 1.51 -20.19 -6.17
CA ILE A 184 0.14 -20.68 -5.95
C ILE A 184 -0.55 -21.10 -7.26
N TYR A 185 -0.37 -20.34 -8.35
CA TYR A 185 -1.14 -20.54 -9.58
C TYR A 185 -0.33 -21.07 -10.76
N GLY A 186 1.01 -21.00 -10.70
CA GLY A 186 1.92 -21.58 -11.69
C GLY A 186 2.04 -20.84 -13.02
N ASP A 187 1.02 -20.10 -13.45
CA ASP A 187 0.92 -19.47 -14.77
C ASP A 187 1.12 -17.94 -14.77
N PHE A 188 1.96 -17.45 -13.87
CA PHE A 188 2.32 -16.03 -13.80
C PHE A 188 3.63 -15.75 -14.54
N ASP A 189 3.61 -14.75 -15.44
CA ASP A 189 4.81 -14.30 -16.14
C ASP A 189 5.72 -13.48 -15.23
N PHE A 190 6.57 -14.20 -14.49
CA PHE A 190 7.62 -13.61 -13.66
C PHE A 190 8.73 -12.95 -14.49
N SER A 191 8.68 -12.98 -15.82
CA SER A 191 9.70 -12.42 -16.71
C SER A 191 9.61 -10.89 -16.86
N THR A 192 8.48 -10.30 -16.51
CA THR A 192 8.25 -8.84 -16.59
C THR A 192 8.93 -8.09 -15.45
N PHE A 193 9.58 -6.97 -15.77
CA PHE A 193 10.07 -6.02 -14.77
C PHE A 193 8.91 -5.08 -14.38
N PRO A 194 8.64 -4.80 -13.09
CA PRO A 194 9.50 -5.01 -11.92
C PRO A 194 9.27 -6.32 -11.15
N TYR A 195 8.43 -7.27 -11.60
CA TYR A 195 8.14 -8.52 -10.87
C TYR A 195 9.38 -9.35 -10.50
N ASN A 196 10.44 -9.31 -11.31
CA ASN A 196 11.70 -9.98 -11.02
C ASN A 196 12.83 -9.05 -10.55
N ALA A 197 12.55 -7.79 -10.24
CA ALA A 197 13.56 -6.81 -9.87
C ALA A 197 14.44 -7.28 -8.71
N CYS A 198 13.83 -7.83 -7.65
CA CYS A 198 14.55 -8.42 -6.52
C CYS A 198 15.50 -9.54 -6.94
N LEU A 199 15.04 -10.46 -7.81
CA LEU A 199 15.86 -11.59 -8.27
C LEU A 199 17.07 -11.08 -9.07
N ARG A 200 16.87 -10.09 -9.94
CA ARG A 200 17.94 -9.53 -10.76
C ARG A 200 18.99 -8.81 -9.93
N VAL A 201 18.56 -8.01 -8.95
CA VAL A 201 19.48 -7.34 -8.01
C VAL A 201 20.28 -8.40 -7.24
N ALA A 202 19.61 -9.44 -6.73
CA ALA A 202 20.27 -10.53 -6.02
C ALA A 202 21.30 -11.28 -6.89
N GLN A 203 20.94 -11.62 -8.13
CA GLN A 203 21.83 -12.30 -9.07
C GLN A 203 23.02 -11.45 -9.52
N TYR A 204 22.82 -10.14 -9.66
CA TYR A 204 23.90 -9.22 -9.99
C TYR A 204 24.91 -9.12 -8.84
N ILE A 205 24.45 -9.04 -7.59
CA ILE A 205 25.32 -8.92 -6.42
C ILE A 205 25.99 -10.27 -6.10
N ILE A 206 25.21 -11.36 -6.09
CA ILE A 206 25.64 -12.72 -5.80
C ILE A 206 25.36 -13.59 -7.03
N PRO A 207 26.35 -13.76 -7.94
CA PRO A 207 26.17 -14.60 -9.12
C PRO A 207 25.71 -16.02 -8.77
N GLY A 208 24.67 -16.50 -9.46
CA GLY A 208 24.07 -17.81 -9.20
C GLY A 208 23.01 -17.84 -8.09
N PHE A 209 22.66 -16.70 -7.49
CA PHE A 209 21.56 -16.63 -6.53
C PHE A 209 20.23 -17.05 -7.19
N ALA A 210 19.61 -18.12 -6.67
CA ALA A 210 18.38 -18.69 -7.25
C ALA A 210 17.34 -19.16 -6.20
N LYS A 211 17.60 -18.98 -4.91
CA LYS A 211 16.73 -19.48 -3.83
C LYS A 211 15.55 -18.51 -3.63
N LYS A 212 14.40 -18.79 -4.23
CA LYS A 212 13.19 -17.92 -4.18
C LYS A 212 12.69 -17.72 -2.75
N GLU A 213 12.82 -18.72 -1.89
CA GLU A 213 12.40 -18.68 -0.49
C GLU A 213 13.28 -17.70 0.32
N ILE A 214 14.60 -17.72 0.08
CA ILE A 214 15.53 -16.74 0.66
C ILE A 214 15.23 -15.34 0.13
N LEU A 215 14.98 -15.22 -1.18
CA LEU A 215 14.64 -13.94 -1.81
C LEU A 215 13.39 -13.32 -1.20
N LEU A 216 12.34 -14.13 -1.07
CA LEU A 216 11.05 -13.72 -0.50
C LEU A 216 11.22 -13.26 0.94
N GLN A 217 11.95 -14.02 1.77
CA GLN A 217 12.16 -13.64 3.16
C GLN A 217 13.01 -12.36 3.32
N LEU A 218 14.03 -12.18 2.47
CA LEU A 218 14.79 -10.93 2.42
C LEU A 218 13.90 -9.75 2.02
N ALA A 219 13.09 -9.92 0.98
CA ALA A 219 12.17 -8.90 0.49
C ALA A 219 11.15 -8.50 1.57
N GLU A 220 10.51 -9.49 2.21
CA GLU A 220 9.55 -9.26 3.32
C GLU A 220 10.16 -8.42 4.44
N ILE A 221 11.35 -8.78 4.92
CA ILE A 221 11.99 -8.09 6.04
C ILE A 221 12.48 -6.70 5.61
N SER A 222 12.85 -6.53 4.34
CA SER A 222 13.22 -5.21 3.79
C SER A 222 12.07 -4.21 3.92
N LEU A 223 10.81 -4.63 3.71
CA LEU A 223 9.63 -3.78 3.88
C LEU A 223 9.38 -3.36 5.35
N LEU A 224 9.98 -4.04 6.32
CA LEU A 224 9.92 -3.67 7.73
C LEU A 224 10.96 -2.59 8.11
N SER A 225 11.73 -2.08 7.14
CA SER A 225 12.62 -0.94 7.32
C SER A 225 12.02 0.37 6.78
N TYR A 226 12.62 1.51 7.12
CA TYR A 226 12.25 2.81 6.52
C TYR A 226 12.68 2.94 5.06
N ASN A 227 13.81 2.33 4.68
CA ASN A 227 14.36 2.38 3.33
C ASN A 227 14.56 0.94 2.79
N PRO A 228 13.48 0.32 2.27
CA PRO A 228 13.51 -1.09 1.86
C PRO A 228 14.53 -1.40 0.78
N GLY A 229 14.67 -0.52 -0.22
CA GLY A 229 15.65 -0.69 -1.30
C GLY A 229 17.08 -0.78 -0.76
N ARG A 230 17.44 0.14 0.15
CA ARG A 230 18.76 0.15 0.78
C ARG A 230 18.99 -1.05 1.69
N PHE A 231 18.00 -1.41 2.50
CA PHE A 231 18.08 -2.59 3.38
C PHE A 231 18.34 -3.86 2.58
N PHE A 232 17.59 -4.07 1.50
CA PHE A 232 17.71 -5.23 0.63
C PHE A 232 19.12 -5.33 0.03
N TYR A 233 19.63 -4.21 -0.51
CA TYR A 233 20.97 -4.13 -1.09
C TYR A 233 22.07 -4.41 -0.05
N ASP A 234 22.05 -3.73 1.10
CA ASP A 234 23.08 -3.87 2.14
C ASP A 234 23.12 -5.31 2.70
N SER A 235 21.95 -5.95 2.84
CA SER A 235 21.85 -7.35 3.27
C SER A 235 22.54 -8.29 2.27
N LEU A 236 22.31 -8.14 0.97
CA LEU A 236 22.97 -8.95 -0.07
C LEU A 236 24.48 -8.69 -0.12
N MET A 237 24.91 -7.44 0.07
CA MET A 237 26.33 -7.10 0.12
C MET A 237 27.03 -7.74 1.32
N GLU A 238 26.39 -7.76 2.49
CA GLU A 238 26.96 -8.44 3.65
C GLU A 238 26.96 -9.96 3.46
N MET A 239 25.89 -10.55 2.90
CA MET A 239 25.87 -11.97 2.54
C MET A 239 27.03 -12.34 1.62
N LYS A 240 27.27 -11.55 0.57
CA LYS A 240 28.40 -11.73 -0.35
C LYS A 240 29.74 -11.65 0.37
N LYS A 241 29.93 -10.62 1.18
CA LYS A 241 31.18 -10.37 1.95
C LYS A 241 31.49 -11.50 2.91
N LEU A 242 30.48 -12.05 3.58
CA LEU A 242 30.62 -13.16 4.52
C LEU A 242 30.63 -14.53 3.83
N ASN A 243 30.42 -14.59 2.51
CA ASN A 243 30.09 -15.82 1.79
C ASN A 243 28.99 -16.63 2.51
N TYR A 244 27.99 -15.92 3.02
CA TYR A 244 26.94 -16.48 3.84
C TYR A 244 25.90 -17.15 2.95
N ASP A 245 25.80 -18.47 3.06
CA ASP A 245 24.72 -19.25 2.46
C ASP A 245 23.73 -19.67 3.57
N PRO A 246 22.49 -19.14 3.57
CA PRO A 246 21.52 -19.48 4.60
C PRO A 246 21.16 -20.97 4.55
N LYS A 247 21.33 -21.66 5.68
CA LYS A 247 21.04 -23.10 5.82
C LYS A 247 19.55 -23.38 5.99
N ASP A 248 18.85 -22.47 6.66
CA ASP A 248 17.42 -22.55 6.94
C ASP A 248 16.82 -21.14 7.05
N LEU A 249 15.50 -21.05 6.85
CA LEU A 249 14.76 -19.78 6.82
C LEU A 249 14.62 -19.14 8.21
N ILE A 250 14.63 -19.93 9.28
CA ILE A 250 14.43 -19.39 10.63
C ILE A 250 15.69 -18.62 11.06
N SER A 251 16.85 -19.26 10.93
CA SER A 251 18.15 -18.65 11.20
C SER A 251 18.40 -17.43 10.31
N PHE A 252 17.98 -17.49 9.04
CA PHE A 252 18.12 -16.37 8.11
C PHE A 252 17.27 -15.16 8.53
N ARG A 253 16.00 -15.39 8.88
CA ARG A 253 15.10 -14.36 9.39
C ARG A 253 15.67 -13.69 10.64
N GLU A 254 16.11 -14.47 11.61
CA GLU A 254 16.68 -13.92 12.84
C GLU A 254 17.97 -13.14 12.57
N TRP A 255 18.80 -13.59 11.63
CA TRP A 255 19.97 -12.81 11.19
C TRP A 255 19.56 -11.44 10.60
N LEU A 256 18.57 -11.41 9.69
CA LEU A 256 18.07 -10.18 9.08
C LEU A 256 17.42 -9.22 10.10
N LEU A 257 16.62 -9.75 11.03
CA LEU A 257 15.94 -8.93 12.06
C LEU A 257 16.91 -8.24 13.02
N ASN A 258 18.11 -8.81 13.19
CA ASN A 258 19.17 -8.26 14.03
C ASN A 258 20.12 -7.32 13.26
N PHE A 259 20.02 -7.24 11.92
CA PHE A 259 20.92 -6.47 11.07
C PHE A 259 20.75 -4.95 11.26
N VAL A 260 19.51 -4.47 11.45
CA VAL A 260 19.23 -3.04 11.57
C VAL A 260 18.89 -2.64 12.98
N LYS A 261 19.78 -1.83 13.56
CA LYS A 261 19.52 -0.98 14.71
C LYS A 261 19.27 0.43 14.20
N VAL A 262 18.01 0.86 14.20
CA VAL A 262 17.66 2.25 13.83
C VAL A 262 17.87 3.14 15.04
N HIS A 263 18.76 4.12 14.94
CA HIS A 263 18.82 5.19 15.92
C HIS A 263 17.58 6.06 15.80
N ASP A 264 16.77 6.10 16.84
CA ASP A 264 15.71 7.08 17.01
C ASP A 264 16.33 8.35 17.61
N PRO A 265 16.42 9.45 16.85
CA PRO A 265 17.03 10.68 17.34
C PRO A 265 16.13 11.45 18.32
N PHE A 266 14.84 11.12 18.42
CA PHE A 266 13.90 11.78 19.34
C PHE A 266 13.99 11.17 20.74
N GLU A 267 13.99 9.84 20.81
CA GLU A 267 14.08 9.09 22.07
C GLU A 267 15.53 8.71 22.43
N ASN A 268 16.48 8.94 21.52
CA ASN A 268 17.89 8.58 21.65
C ASN A 268 18.12 7.08 21.94
N VAL A 269 17.33 6.21 21.31
CA VAL A 269 17.41 4.75 21.44
C VAL A 269 17.74 4.07 20.12
N TYR A 270 18.29 2.87 20.17
CA TYR A 270 18.44 2.01 18.98
C TYR A 270 17.34 0.96 18.98
N LEU A 271 16.51 0.94 17.93
CA LEU A 271 15.44 -0.02 17.77
C LEU A 271 15.83 -1.12 16.80
N ASN A 272 15.52 -2.37 17.14
CA ASN A 272 15.51 -3.44 16.13
C ASN A 272 14.27 -3.31 15.23
N ILE A 273 14.23 -4.09 14.14
CA ILE A 273 13.14 -4.05 13.15
C ILE A 273 11.76 -4.31 13.78
N ARG A 274 11.64 -5.24 14.74
CA ARG A 274 10.36 -5.55 15.40
C ARG A 274 9.86 -4.38 16.25
N SER A 275 10.76 -3.73 16.98
CA SER A 275 10.46 -2.54 17.78
C SER A 275 10.10 -1.35 16.89
N LEU A 276 10.82 -1.17 15.78
CA LEU A 276 10.52 -0.16 14.76
C LEU A 276 9.10 -0.36 14.20
N PHE A 277 8.79 -1.56 13.71
CA PHE A 277 7.47 -1.88 13.18
C PHE A 277 6.37 -1.65 14.22
N SER A 278 6.57 -2.10 15.46
CA SER A 278 5.61 -1.89 16.54
C SER A 278 5.35 -0.42 16.82
N ARG A 279 6.39 0.42 16.78
CA ARG A 279 6.25 1.87 16.95
C ARG A 279 5.45 2.49 15.81
N GLU A 280 5.75 2.15 14.56
CA GLU A 280 5.02 2.71 13.43
C GLU A 280 3.56 2.23 13.38
N VAL A 281 3.25 1.03 13.90
CA VAL A 281 1.86 0.60 14.11
C VAL A 281 1.14 1.57 15.05
N GLU A 282 1.67 1.82 16.25
CA GLU A 282 0.99 2.70 17.20
C GLU A 282 0.88 4.13 16.69
N ARG A 283 1.91 4.62 15.97
CA ARG A 283 1.89 5.93 15.32
C ARG A 283 0.77 6.00 14.28
N ALA A 284 0.71 5.05 13.35
CA ALA A 284 -0.29 5.02 12.29
C ALA A 284 -1.72 4.95 12.87
N LYS A 285 -1.94 4.14 13.91
CA LYS A 285 -3.22 4.04 14.62
C LYS A 285 -3.61 5.38 15.25
N GLY A 286 -2.65 6.09 15.86
CA GLY A 286 -2.86 7.44 16.38
C GLY A 286 -3.29 8.42 15.29
N GLU A 287 -2.57 8.46 14.18
CA GLU A 287 -2.88 9.34 13.04
C GLU A 287 -4.28 9.04 12.43
N ILE A 288 -4.67 7.77 12.34
CA ILE A 288 -6.01 7.35 11.89
C ILE A 288 -7.08 7.86 12.84
N ASN A 289 -6.88 7.69 14.16
CA ASN A 289 -7.85 8.13 15.17
C ASN A 289 -8.03 9.65 15.17
N ASP A 290 -6.96 10.41 14.92
CA ASP A 290 -7.01 11.87 14.77
C ASP A 290 -7.80 12.29 13.53
N LEU A 291 -7.63 11.57 12.40
CA LEU A 291 -8.31 11.86 11.14
C LEU A 291 -9.82 11.57 11.22
N LEU A 292 -10.19 10.52 11.97
CA LEU A 292 -11.54 9.96 12.04
C LEU A 292 -12.05 9.94 13.49
N PRO A 293 -12.39 11.12 14.07
CA PRO A 293 -12.70 11.23 15.49
C PRO A 293 -14.12 10.77 15.81
N GLY A 294 -14.26 9.79 16.74
CA GLY A 294 -15.52 9.45 17.43
C GLY A 294 -16.71 9.03 16.54
N GLY A 295 -17.80 8.59 17.17
CA GLY A 295 -19.04 8.20 16.47
C GLY A 295 -18.82 7.15 15.36
N GLU A 296 -19.48 7.34 14.22
CA GLU A 296 -19.33 6.49 13.02
C GLU A 296 -17.96 6.59 12.35
N LEU A 297 -17.26 7.74 12.47
CA LEU A 297 -15.89 7.88 11.98
C LEU A 297 -14.93 7.03 12.83
N GLY A 298 -15.15 7.01 14.14
CA GLY A 298 -14.43 6.16 15.08
C GLY A 298 -14.66 4.67 14.82
N ASN A 299 -15.79 4.26 14.24
CA ASN A 299 -15.98 2.89 13.74
C ASN A 299 -15.00 2.60 12.60
N SER A 300 -14.78 3.55 11.69
CA SER A 300 -13.87 3.39 10.54
C SER A 300 -12.41 3.28 11.00
N ALA A 301 -12.04 4.10 11.98
CA ALA A 301 -10.74 4.00 12.65
C ALA A 301 -10.55 2.64 13.33
N ARG A 302 -11.54 2.17 14.10
CA ARG A 302 -11.50 0.85 14.76
C ARG A 302 -11.40 -0.29 13.77
N TRP A 303 -12.13 -0.23 12.66
CA TRP A 303 -12.12 -1.24 11.60
C TRP A 303 -10.70 -1.45 11.06
N ILE A 304 -10.04 -0.40 10.58
CA ILE A 304 -8.68 -0.56 10.03
C ILE A 304 -7.64 -0.88 11.12
N ASN A 305 -7.76 -0.26 12.30
CA ASN A 305 -6.86 -0.54 13.43
C ASN A 305 -6.95 -2.02 13.84
N GLY A 306 -8.15 -2.60 13.81
CA GLY A 306 -8.37 -4.02 14.07
C GLY A 306 -7.65 -4.93 13.06
N LYS A 307 -7.65 -4.58 11.78
CA LYS A 307 -6.92 -5.33 10.74
C LYS A 307 -5.39 -5.22 10.91
N ILE A 308 -4.90 -4.01 11.22
CA ILE A 308 -3.47 -3.78 11.54
C ILE A 308 -3.05 -4.63 12.75
N ASP A 309 -3.86 -4.62 13.83
CA ASP A 309 -3.57 -5.39 15.04
C ASP A 309 -3.64 -6.90 14.80
N ALA A 310 -4.60 -7.37 14.01
CA ALA A 310 -4.71 -8.79 13.64
C ALA A 310 -3.49 -9.25 12.83
N LEU A 311 -3.09 -8.48 11.81
CA LEU A 311 -1.93 -8.83 10.98
C LEU A 311 -0.62 -8.73 11.77
N LYS A 312 -0.45 -7.72 12.64
CA LYS A 312 0.69 -7.62 13.57
C LYS A 312 0.78 -8.86 14.47
N ALA A 313 -0.34 -9.28 15.07
CA ALA A 313 -0.38 -10.47 15.91
C ALA A 313 0.00 -11.74 15.12
N LYS A 314 -0.50 -11.87 13.88
CA LYS A 314 -0.15 -12.97 12.97
C LYS A 314 1.34 -12.96 12.63
N LEU A 315 1.92 -11.83 12.25
CA LEU A 315 3.37 -11.70 11.97
C LEU A 315 4.24 -12.03 13.20
N PHE A 316 3.77 -11.71 14.41
CA PHE A 316 4.51 -11.93 15.65
C PHE A 316 4.44 -13.38 16.15
N SER A 317 3.47 -14.18 15.69
CA SER A 317 3.41 -15.62 15.96
C SER A 317 4.43 -16.43 15.16
N GLY A 318 5.14 -15.79 14.21
CA GLY A 318 6.07 -16.44 13.31
C GLY A 318 5.52 -16.62 11.89
N TRP A 319 4.31 -16.14 11.61
CA TRP A 319 3.75 -16.16 10.26
C TRP A 319 4.59 -15.31 9.29
N THR A 320 4.83 -15.86 8.11
CA THR A 320 5.55 -15.22 6.99
C THR A 320 4.90 -15.65 5.69
N TYR A 321 4.95 -14.83 4.63
CA TYR A 321 4.35 -15.24 3.36
C TYR A 321 5.01 -16.52 2.86
N ASN A 322 6.34 -16.61 2.99
CA ASN A 322 7.11 -17.80 2.62
C ASN A 322 6.65 -19.08 3.34
N ALA A 323 6.52 -19.09 4.67
CA ALA A 323 6.16 -20.31 5.38
C ALA A 323 4.74 -20.83 5.09
N TYR A 324 3.86 -19.97 4.57
CA TYR A 324 2.43 -20.20 4.55
C TYR A 324 1.85 -20.27 3.13
N PHE A 325 2.34 -19.46 2.19
CA PHE A 325 1.85 -19.45 0.81
C PHE A 325 2.68 -20.26 -0.18
N THR A 326 3.93 -20.64 0.15
CA THR A 326 4.83 -21.26 -0.83
C THR A 326 5.09 -22.76 -0.61
N GLN A 327 4.23 -23.44 0.14
CA GLN A 327 4.32 -24.89 0.38
C GLN A 327 3.97 -25.67 -0.88
N ASP A 328 2.67 -25.82 -1.16
CA ASP A 328 2.11 -26.33 -2.41
C ASP A 328 0.88 -25.47 -2.81
N PRO A 329 0.46 -25.50 -4.09
CA PRO A 329 -0.64 -24.69 -4.60
C PRO A 329 -1.95 -24.79 -3.81
N GLU A 330 -2.35 -25.98 -3.38
CA GLU A 330 -3.63 -26.19 -2.69
C GLU A 330 -3.58 -25.62 -1.27
N VAL A 331 -2.49 -25.89 -0.55
CA VAL A 331 -2.24 -25.32 0.79
C VAL A 331 -2.13 -23.80 0.73
N GLY A 332 -1.44 -23.26 -0.28
CA GLY A 332 -1.32 -21.81 -0.48
C GLY A 332 -2.67 -21.14 -0.73
N ARG A 333 -3.54 -21.74 -1.55
CA ARG A 333 -4.92 -21.23 -1.76
C ARG A 333 -5.77 -21.33 -0.49
N LEU A 334 -5.67 -22.43 0.26
CA LEU A 334 -6.37 -22.56 1.53
C LEU A 334 -5.92 -21.50 2.53
N GLU A 335 -4.63 -21.24 2.61
CA GLU A 335 -4.09 -20.20 3.48
C GLU A 335 -4.49 -18.79 3.04
N PHE A 336 -4.69 -18.57 1.73
CA PHE A 336 -5.26 -17.33 1.22
C PHE A 336 -6.69 -17.14 1.74
N LEU A 337 -7.53 -18.18 1.64
CA LEU A 337 -8.88 -18.15 2.20
C LEU A 337 -8.89 -17.96 3.73
N ASN A 338 -7.98 -18.63 4.45
CA ASN A 338 -7.85 -18.47 5.90
C ASN A 338 -7.46 -17.04 6.27
N THR A 339 -6.50 -16.45 5.55
CA THR A 339 -6.05 -15.07 5.78
C THR A 339 -7.17 -14.07 5.47
N LEU A 340 -7.91 -14.27 4.36
CA LEU A 340 -9.11 -13.49 4.05
C LEU A 340 -10.15 -13.57 5.16
N THR A 341 -10.37 -14.73 5.75
CA THR A 341 -11.35 -14.92 6.83
C THR A 341 -10.86 -14.27 8.13
N GLU A 342 -9.58 -14.39 8.45
CA GLU A 342 -8.98 -13.85 9.67
C GLU A 342 -8.91 -12.31 9.65
N ILE A 343 -8.38 -11.74 8.56
CA ILE A 343 -8.08 -10.30 8.42
C ILE A 343 -9.22 -9.55 7.70
N GLY A 344 -9.99 -10.22 6.85
CA GLY A 344 -10.94 -9.59 5.93
C GLY A 344 -10.26 -8.92 4.73
N THR A 345 -11.06 -8.21 3.94
CA THR A 345 -10.59 -7.38 2.80
C THR A 345 -10.79 -5.88 3.07
N PRO A 346 -10.11 -5.00 2.33
CA PRO A 346 -10.61 -3.64 2.08
C PRO A 346 -11.93 -3.67 1.30
N LEU A 347 -12.48 -2.49 0.99
CA LEU A 347 -13.56 -2.39 0.01
C LEU A 347 -13.02 -2.80 -1.37
N VAL A 348 -13.60 -3.83 -1.97
CA VAL A 348 -13.24 -4.35 -3.29
C VAL A 348 -14.32 -3.95 -4.27
N MET A 349 -13.98 -3.08 -5.22
CA MET A 349 -14.87 -2.65 -6.30
C MET A 349 -14.66 -3.47 -7.57
N ASN A 350 -15.75 -3.74 -8.27
CA ASN A 350 -15.69 -4.30 -9.60
C ASN A 350 -15.57 -3.19 -10.69
N PHE A 351 -15.58 -3.58 -11.96
CA PHE A 351 -15.54 -2.63 -13.09
C PHE A 351 -16.71 -1.64 -13.08
N ALA A 352 -17.89 -2.07 -12.63
CA ALA A 352 -19.09 -1.25 -12.53
C ALA A 352 -19.12 -0.31 -11.30
N ASN A 353 -18.03 -0.23 -10.53
CA ASN A 353 -17.94 0.54 -9.27
C ASN A 353 -18.96 0.09 -8.21
N ILE A 354 -19.32 -1.21 -8.22
CA ILE A 354 -20.08 -1.85 -7.16
C ILE A 354 -19.08 -2.53 -6.23
N GLY A 355 -19.23 -2.29 -4.91
CA GLY A 355 -18.27 -2.72 -3.90
C GLY A 355 -18.79 -3.83 -2.98
N GLU A 356 -17.92 -4.79 -2.68
CA GLU A 356 -18.12 -5.82 -1.64
C GLU A 356 -16.89 -5.89 -0.73
N LEU A 357 -17.03 -6.55 0.42
CA LEU A 357 -15.92 -6.85 1.30
C LEU A 357 -16.16 -8.15 2.07
N VAL A 358 -15.08 -8.82 2.44
CA VAL A 358 -15.09 -9.94 3.41
C VAL A 358 -14.76 -9.40 4.79
N LYS A 359 -15.63 -9.68 5.76
CA LYS A 359 -15.41 -9.32 7.16
C LYS A 359 -14.32 -10.19 7.77
N GLY A 360 -13.45 -9.58 8.56
CA GLY A 360 -12.51 -10.33 9.40
C GLY A 360 -13.22 -10.99 10.59
N GLN A 361 -12.67 -12.08 11.13
CA GLN A 361 -13.25 -12.83 12.27
C GLN A 361 -13.55 -11.98 13.51
N ARG A 362 -12.87 -10.84 13.68
CA ARG A 362 -13.01 -9.95 14.84
C ARG A 362 -13.85 -8.71 14.57
N GLU A 363 -14.50 -8.63 13.40
CA GLU A 363 -15.29 -7.47 12.98
C GLU A 363 -16.78 -7.67 13.28
N ASP A 364 -17.42 -6.61 13.77
CA ASP A 364 -18.88 -6.55 13.90
C ASP A 364 -19.53 -6.01 12.60
N GLU A 365 -20.85 -6.14 12.49
CA GLU A 365 -21.58 -5.72 11.28
C GLU A 365 -21.61 -4.20 11.08
N GLU A 366 -21.50 -3.41 12.15
CA GLU A 366 -21.53 -1.94 12.07
C GLU A 366 -20.18 -1.38 11.59
N LEU A 367 -19.06 -1.98 12.02
CA LEU A 367 -17.70 -1.67 11.58
C LEU A 367 -17.48 -1.95 10.09
N THR A 368 -18.28 -2.84 9.51
CA THR A 368 -18.17 -3.21 8.09
C THR A 368 -18.59 -2.05 7.17
N LYS A 369 -19.63 -1.29 7.53
CA LYS A 369 -20.06 -0.10 6.78
C LYS A 369 -19.05 1.04 6.85
N ALA A 370 -18.11 0.96 7.80
CA ALA A 370 -17.11 1.97 8.07
C ALA A 370 -15.98 2.00 7.00
N ALA A 371 -15.85 0.94 6.20
CA ALA A 371 -14.85 0.86 5.13
C ALA A 371 -14.99 1.97 4.06
N ILE A 372 -16.19 2.55 3.88
CA ILE A 372 -16.47 3.55 2.85
C ILE A 372 -15.73 4.88 3.04
N TYR A 373 -15.31 5.20 4.27
CA TYR A 373 -14.70 6.50 4.56
C TYR A 373 -13.32 6.67 3.95
N PHE A 374 -12.52 5.61 3.81
CA PHE A 374 -11.18 5.73 3.22
C PHE A 374 -11.18 5.99 1.70
N PRO A 375 -12.00 5.30 0.89
CA PRO A 375 -12.24 5.70 -0.50
C PRO A 375 -12.76 7.13 -0.66
N ILE A 376 -13.53 7.61 0.31
CA ILE A 376 -14.00 9.01 0.33
C ILE A 376 -12.86 9.96 0.67
N ILE A 377 -11.98 9.61 1.61
CA ILE A 377 -10.76 10.38 1.91
C ILE A 377 -9.87 10.51 0.65
N ASP A 378 -9.79 9.48 -0.21
CA ASP A 378 -9.13 9.59 -1.53
C ASP A 378 -9.82 10.63 -2.43
N GLN A 379 -11.16 10.59 -2.50
CA GLN A 379 -11.93 11.59 -3.23
C GLN A 379 -11.68 13.03 -2.70
N PHE A 380 -11.59 13.22 -1.39
CA PHE A 380 -11.22 14.51 -0.80
C PHE A 380 -9.83 14.97 -1.26
N TYR A 381 -8.84 14.07 -1.20
CA TYR A 381 -7.50 14.37 -1.67
C TYR A 381 -7.49 14.80 -3.14
N ARG A 382 -8.16 14.06 -4.02
CA ARG A 382 -8.24 14.36 -5.46
C ARG A 382 -9.00 15.64 -5.76
N LEU A 383 -10.06 15.96 -5.03
CA LEU A 383 -10.76 17.24 -5.17
C LEU A 383 -9.80 18.41 -4.96
N PHE A 384 -9.02 18.40 -3.87
CA PHE A 384 -8.14 19.51 -3.52
C PHE A 384 -6.82 19.54 -4.28
N THR A 385 -6.38 18.42 -4.86
CA THR A 385 -5.09 18.34 -5.55
C THR A 385 -5.19 18.29 -7.07
N ASN A 386 -6.29 17.75 -7.59
CA ASN A 386 -6.52 17.54 -9.02
C ASN A 386 -7.76 18.26 -9.55
N ASN A 387 -8.56 18.89 -8.68
CA ASN A 387 -9.86 19.47 -9.04
C ASN A 387 -10.87 18.42 -9.56
N ASP A 388 -10.78 17.18 -9.07
CA ASP A 388 -11.75 16.12 -9.37
C ASP A 388 -13.06 16.37 -8.60
N ARG A 389 -14.05 16.95 -9.30
CA ARG A 389 -15.32 17.40 -8.70
C ARG A 389 -16.41 16.33 -8.58
N SER A 390 -16.23 15.16 -9.19
CA SER A 390 -17.21 14.07 -9.17
C SER A 390 -17.01 13.12 -8.00
N CYS A 391 -18.11 12.57 -7.47
CA CYS A 391 -18.06 11.54 -6.43
C CYS A 391 -17.71 10.17 -7.01
N LEU A 392 -16.55 9.64 -6.61
CA LEU A 392 -16.08 8.31 -7.01
C LEU A 392 -16.98 7.19 -6.49
N GLN A 393 -17.76 7.46 -5.43
CA GLN A 393 -18.66 6.49 -4.80
C GLN A 393 -20.09 6.52 -5.36
N TYR A 394 -20.34 7.24 -6.46
CA TYR A 394 -21.69 7.46 -6.98
C TYR A 394 -22.46 6.16 -7.24
N GLU A 395 -21.86 5.23 -8.02
CA GLU A 395 -22.52 3.97 -8.40
C GLU A 395 -22.72 3.07 -7.18
N PHE A 396 -21.70 2.93 -6.34
CA PHE A 396 -21.80 2.17 -5.10
C PHE A 396 -22.93 2.69 -4.20
N CYS A 397 -23.04 4.01 -4.01
CA CYS A 397 -24.13 4.62 -3.26
C CYS A 397 -25.51 4.35 -3.90
N CYS A 398 -25.61 4.26 -5.22
CA CYS A 398 -26.87 3.94 -5.89
C CYS A 398 -27.34 2.52 -5.54
N GLU A 399 -26.44 1.54 -5.51
CA GLU A 399 -26.77 0.17 -5.10
C GLU A 399 -27.18 0.09 -3.63
N LEU A 400 -26.43 0.75 -2.73
CA LEU A 400 -26.79 0.81 -1.31
C LEU A 400 -28.20 1.37 -1.07
N ILE A 401 -28.63 2.34 -1.89
CA ILE A 401 -29.98 2.91 -1.82
C ILE A 401 -31.02 1.92 -2.35
N LYS A 402 -30.76 1.25 -3.49
CA LYS A 402 -31.66 0.23 -4.05
C LYS A 402 -31.93 -0.88 -3.03
N ASP A 403 -30.91 -1.30 -2.31
CA ASP A 403 -30.98 -2.33 -1.27
C ASP A 403 -31.48 -1.82 0.09
N LYS A 404 -31.82 -0.52 0.19
CA LYS A 404 -32.30 0.13 1.42
C LYS A 404 -31.34 -0.02 2.60
N LEU A 405 -30.03 -0.07 2.32
CA LEU A 405 -28.97 -0.19 3.33
C LEU A 405 -28.56 1.16 3.94
N VAL A 406 -28.95 2.26 3.28
CA VAL A 406 -28.69 3.65 3.68
C VAL A 406 -29.93 4.52 3.45
N ASN A 407 -30.00 5.66 4.13
CA ASN A 407 -31.13 6.59 4.11
C ASN A 407 -30.86 7.93 3.39
N TYR A 408 -29.59 8.26 3.10
CA TYR A 408 -29.23 9.43 2.30
C TYR A 408 -29.59 9.24 0.83
N LYS A 409 -29.67 10.34 0.07
CA LYS A 409 -30.05 10.33 -1.35
C LYS A 409 -28.84 10.45 -2.26
N VAL A 410 -28.92 9.90 -3.47
CA VAL A 410 -28.00 10.22 -4.58
C VAL A 410 -28.69 11.20 -5.53
N ASN A 411 -27.97 12.22 -6.00
CA ASN A 411 -28.49 13.27 -6.88
C ASN A 411 -27.36 13.94 -7.68
N GLU A 412 -27.69 14.98 -8.45
CA GLU A 412 -26.75 15.70 -9.33
C GLU A 412 -25.56 16.33 -8.58
N ASN A 413 -25.72 16.72 -7.30
CA ASN A 413 -24.60 17.20 -6.49
C ASN A 413 -23.50 16.15 -6.38
N CYS A 414 -23.82 14.85 -6.38
CA CYS A 414 -22.81 13.80 -6.37
C CYS A 414 -21.92 13.82 -7.63
N LYS A 415 -22.39 14.35 -8.76
CA LYS A 415 -21.66 14.33 -10.04
C LYS A 415 -20.75 15.54 -10.23
N SER A 416 -21.10 16.69 -9.64
CA SER A 416 -20.39 17.96 -9.90
C SER A 416 -19.98 18.75 -8.66
N SER A 417 -20.59 18.49 -7.51
CA SER A 417 -20.47 19.34 -6.32
C SER A 417 -20.79 18.58 -5.02
N PRO A 418 -20.10 17.47 -4.71
CA PRO A 418 -20.42 16.60 -3.58
C PRO A 418 -20.34 17.32 -2.22
N TRP A 419 -19.59 18.42 -2.10
CA TRP A 419 -19.59 19.26 -0.90
C TRP A 419 -20.94 19.95 -0.64
N GLN A 420 -21.80 20.12 -1.65
CA GLN A 420 -23.15 20.66 -1.44
C GLN A 420 -24.10 19.67 -0.75
N LYS A 421 -23.71 18.39 -0.63
CA LYS A 421 -24.46 17.36 0.12
C LYS A 421 -24.60 17.70 1.60
N ILE A 422 -23.80 18.62 2.14
CA ILE A 422 -23.95 19.11 3.53
C ILE A 422 -25.28 19.82 3.78
N LEU A 423 -26.01 20.24 2.73
CA LEU A 423 -27.30 20.93 2.86
C LEU A 423 -28.49 19.98 3.01
N GLU A 424 -28.29 18.68 2.77
CA GLU A 424 -29.37 17.69 2.82
C GLU A 424 -29.66 17.24 4.25
N GLU A 425 -30.89 16.86 4.56
CA GLU A 425 -31.28 16.41 5.91
C GLU A 425 -30.45 15.19 6.36
N GLU A 426 -30.48 14.13 5.54
CA GLU A 426 -29.68 12.92 5.74
C GLU A 426 -28.30 13.08 5.11
N LYS A 427 -27.26 13.04 5.94
CA LYS A 427 -25.88 13.24 5.48
C LYS A 427 -25.32 11.94 4.92
N CYS A 428 -24.74 12.00 3.72
CA CYS A 428 -23.92 10.90 3.22
C CYS A 428 -22.52 10.93 3.87
N PRO A 429 -21.75 9.82 3.82
CA PRO A 429 -20.42 9.76 4.41
C PRO A 429 -19.45 10.86 3.95
N PHE A 430 -19.56 11.33 2.70
CA PHE A 430 -18.80 12.50 2.22
C PHE A 430 -19.16 13.77 2.98
N ALA A 431 -20.46 14.05 3.15
CA ALA A 431 -20.93 15.22 3.88
C ALA A 431 -20.56 15.16 5.37
N ILE A 432 -20.58 13.97 5.98
CA ILE A 432 -20.14 13.76 7.35
C ILE A 432 -18.67 14.16 7.52
N LEU A 433 -17.76 13.63 6.68
CA LEU A 433 -16.34 14.01 6.73
C LEU A 433 -16.14 15.51 6.51
N TRP A 434 -16.85 16.07 5.53
CA TRP A 434 -16.78 17.50 5.21
C TRP A 434 -17.12 18.37 6.43
N ILE A 435 -18.19 18.02 7.15
CA ILE A 435 -18.62 18.72 8.36
C ILE A 435 -17.63 18.51 9.49
N THR A 436 -17.20 17.27 9.74
CA THR A 436 -16.27 16.93 10.82
C THR A 436 -14.94 17.66 10.70
N TRP A 437 -14.43 17.81 9.48
CA TRP A 437 -13.19 18.55 9.22
C TRP A 437 -13.37 20.08 9.18
N GLY A 438 -14.57 20.58 9.48
CA GLY A 438 -14.83 22.01 9.65
C GLY A 438 -15.08 22.78 8.36
N PHE A 439 -15.32 22.10 7.23
CA PHE A 439 -15.45 22.74 5.92
C PHE A 439 -16.87 23.25 5.62
N SER A 440 -17.79 23.24 6.58
CA SER A 440 -19.20 23.60 6.36
C SER A 440 -19.45 25.01 5.82
N LYS A 441 -18.48 25.93 6.00
CA LYS A 441 -18.55 27.32 5.49
C LYS A 441 -17.70 27.55 4.24
N LEU A 442 -17.04 26.51 3.74
CA LEU A 442 -16.10 26.61 2.63
C LEU A 442 -16.85 26.81 1.31
N GLN A 443 -16.40 27.79 0.54
CA GLN A 443 -16.77 27.97 -0.86
C GLN A 443 -15.61 27.51 -1.74
N ILE A 444 -15.87 26.61 -2.68
CA ILE A 444 -14.90 26.20 -3.69
C ILE A 444 -15.11 27.06 -4.92
N LYS A 445 -14.06 27.73 -5.40
CA LYS A 445 -14.09 28.51 -6.65
C LYS A 445 -13.91 27.62 -7.88
#